data_AF-A0A084SJ14-F1
#
_entry.id   AF-A0A084SJ14-F1
#
_cell.length_a   1.000
_cell.length_b   1.000
_cell.length_c   1.000
_cell.angle_alpha   90.00
_cell.angle_beta   90.00
_cell.angle_gamma   90.00
#
_symmetry.space_group_name_H-M   'P 1'
#
loop_
_entity.id
_entity.type
_entity.pdbx_description
1 polymer ?
#
loop_
_entity_poly.entity_id
_entity_poly.type
_entity_poly.pdbx_seq_one_letter_code
_entity_poly.pdbx_strand_id
1 'polypeptide(L)'
;MKTSLAVRGGVLTALLMLLCLLPTRGLASSPAATTLLPSLVLGSPPLPGDESIRARLKACLLMGDLNCVVDQYLLLENIGRVPGWLVAFQNAFAVANRKAGECEKVARNIYEGLTRLGQKPQFLRIRVDGDVKLLSFDEMSKGVLVKNHQLATTGRHLAVKLGDNIIDAYTGLAGLPPTEYMNRLRISSTSQILYEVVQGP
;
A
#
# COMPACT_ATOMS: atom_id res chain seq x y z
N MET A 1 -48.81 35.53 -21.37
CA MET A 1 -47.77 36.54 -21.71
C MET A 1 -46.48 35.80 -21.99
N LYS A 2 -45.94 35.97 -23.20
CA LYS A 2 -44.67 35.42 -23.68
C LYS A 2 -43.59 36.48 -23.46
N THR A 3 -42.40 36.10 -22.99
CA THR A 3 -41.15 36.80 -23.30
C THR A 3 -40.00 35.81 -23.34
N SER A 4 -39.57 35.53 -24.57
CA SER A 4 -38.26 34.96 -24.91
C SER A 4 -37.30 36.14 -25.10
N LEU A 5 -36.06 35.99 -24.66
CA LEU A 5 -34.96 36.88 -25.04
C LEU A 5 -33.70 36.03 -25.30
N ALA A 6 -33.26 36.09 -26.55
CA ALA A 6 -32.01 35.57 -27.05
C ALA A 6 -31.08 36.76 -27.31
N VAL A 7 -29.78 36.66 -26.97
CA VAL A 7 -28.73 37.55 -27.52
C VAL A 7 -27.39 36.80 -27.69
N ARG A 8 -26.95 36.75 -28.95
CA ARG A 8 -25.59 36.82 -29.61
C ARG A 8 -24.34 36.56 -28.74
N GLY A 9 -23.36 35.74 -29.15
CA GLY A 9 -22.44 35.92 -30.31
C GLY A 9 -21.30 36.89 -29.94
N GLY A 10 -20.00 36.69 -30.13
CA GLY A 10 -19.11 35.71 -30.75
C GLY A 10 -17.67 36.28 -30.62
N VAL A 11 -16.66 35.53 -31.08
CA VAL A 11 -15.31 36.01 -31.48
C VAL A 11 -14.37 36.57 -30.38
N LEU A 12 -13.31 35.82 -30.02
CA LEU A 12 -11.93 36.34 -29.96
C LEU A 12 -10.92 35.18 -29.80
N THR A 13 -10.55 34.59 -30.93
CA THR A 13 -9.28 33.88 -31.12
C THR A 13 -8.15 34.89 -31.35
N ALA A 14 -6.94 34.52 -30.93
CA ALA A 14 -5.64 35.06 -31.34
C ALA A 14 -5.14 36.35 -30.65
N LEU A 15 -4.57 36.21 -29.45
CA LEU A 15 -3.53 37.13 -28.96
C LEU A 15 -2.73 36.48 -27.82
N LEU A 16 -1.65 35.75 -28.11
CA LEU A 16 -0.42 35.67 -27.27
C LEU A 16 0.66 34.76 -27.94
N MET A 17 0.96 35.02 -29.21
CA MET A 17 2.21 34.55 -29.87
C MET A 17 3.16 35.75 -29.97
N LEU A 18 3.68 36.23 -28.83
CA LEU A 18 4.69 37.30 -28.81
C LEU A 18 5.46 37.38 -27.47
N LEU A 19 6.11 36.28 -27.06
CA LEU A 19 7.14 36.31 -26.00
C LEU A 19 8.21 35.25 -26.29
N CYS A 20 8.83 35.37 -27.46
CA CYS A 20 10.14 34.82 -27.75
C CYS A 20 11.00 35.99 -28.21
N LEU A 21 12.18 36.14 -27.59
CA LEU A 21 13.28 37.08 -27.86
C LEU A 21 13.53 38.07 -26.71
N LEU A 22 14.23 37.62 -25.67
CA LEU A 22 15.17 38.46 -24.92
C LEU A 22 16.32 37.57 -24.42
N PRO A 23 17.59 37.84 -24.79
CA PRO A 23 18.75 37.14 -24.27
C PRO A 23 19.31 37.88 -23.06
N THR A 24 19.56 37.17 -21.94
CA THR A 24 20.39 37.67 -20.86
C THR A 24 21.60 36.75 -20.70
N ARG A 25 22.75 37.24 -21.17
CA ARG A 25 24.07 36.76 -20.78
C ARG A 25 24.39 37.28 -19.39
N GLY A 26 24.86 36.40 -18.51
CA GLY A 26 25.46 36.77 -17.23
C GLY A 26 26.28 35.61 -16.68
N LEU A 27 27.61 35.69 -16.84
CA LEU A 27 28.61 34.83 -16.23
C LEU A 27 28.65 35.05 -14.71
N ALA A 28 28.69 33.96 -13.92
CA ALA A 28 29.54 33.87 -12.74
C ALA A 28 29.75 32.39 -12.37
N SER A 29 31.01 32.01 -12.23
CA SER A 29 31.52 30.67 -12.00
C SER A 29 31.95 30.44 -10.56
N SER A 30 31.75 29.20 -10.09
CA SER A 30 32.40 28.48 -8.98
C SER A 30 31.94 28.76 -7.53
N PRO A 31 32.07 27.80 -6.57
CA PRO A 31 32.70 26.48 -6.68
C PRO A 31 31.76 25.29 -6.40
N ALA A 32 32.28 24.11 -6.75
CA ALA A 32 31.70 22.80 -6.48
C ALA A 32 31.36 22.61 -4.99
N ALA A 33 30.07 22.47 -4.69
CA ALA A 33 29.60 21.78 -3.50
C ALA A 33 29.24 20.35 -3.92
N THR A 34 30.21 19.47 -3.81
CA THR A 34 30.08 18.02 -3.88
C THR A 34 29.16 17.56 -2.74
N THR A 35 27.85 17.66 -2.96
CA THR A 35 26.88 16.92 -2.15
C THR A 35 26.86 15.50 -2.71
N LEU A 36 27.67 14.66 -2.06
CA LEU A 36 27.70 13.21 -2.23
C LEU A 36 26.30 12.65 -1.96
N LEU A 37 25.48 12.57 -3.01
CA LEU A 37 24.41 11.59 -3.08
C LEU A 37 25.07 10.22 -3.27
N PRO A 38 24.81 9.21 -2.43
CA PRO A 38 25.20 7.85 -2.75
C PRO A 38 24.23 7.32 -3.81
N SER A 39 24.46 7.71 -5.07
CA SER A 39 24.10 6.83 -6.18
C SER A 39 25.23 5.83 -6.37
N LEU A 40 24.86 4.64 -6.86
CA LEU A 40 25.72 3.51 -7.26
C LEU A 40 25.82 2.37 -6.24
N VAL A 41 24.67 1.77 -5.91
CA VAL A 41 24.57 0.31 -6.08
C VAL A 41 24.44 0.05 -7.59
N LEU A 42 25.55 0.25 -8.31
CA LEU A 42 25.74 -0.18 -9.69
C LEU A 42 26.97 -1.09 -9.73
N GLY A 43 26.98 -2.07 -8.82
CA GLY A 43 28.00 -3.10 -8.76
C GLY A 43 27.54 -4.33 -9.53
N SER A 44 27.63 -4.28 -10.86
CA SER A 44 27.44 -5.42 -11.79
C SER A 44 26.06 -6.10 -11.75
N PRO A 45 25.52 -6.60 -12.88
CA PRO A 45 24.42 -7.56 -12.78
C PRO A 45 24.92 -8.75 -11.96
N PRO A 46 24.22 -9.18 -10.90
CA PRO A 46 24.64 -10.35 -10.16
C PRO A 46 24.68 -11.52 -11.15
N LEU A 47 25.85 -12.16 -11.24
CA LEU A 47 26.00 -13.45 -11.90
C LEU A 47 24.96 -14.43 -11.32
N PRO A 48 24.51 -15.43 -12.11
CA PRO A 48 23.42 -16.30 -11.72
C PRO A 48 23.73 -16.99 -10.40
N GLY A 49 22.91 -16.69 -9.40
CA GLY A 49 23.01 -17.27 -8.07
C GLY A 49 21.72 -16.93 -7.33
N ASP A 50 20.96 -17.98 -7.00
CA ASP A 50 19.66 -17.91 -6.33
C ASP A 50 19.67 -17.03 -5.08
N GLU A 51 20.81 -16.98 -4.37
CA GLU A 51 20.98 -16.18 -3.17
C GLU A 51 20.83 -14.67 -3.40
N SER A 52 21.27 -14.15 -4.55
CA SER A 52 21.13 -12.72 -4.85
C SER A 52 19.67 -12.35 -5.19
N ILE A 53 18.95 -13.23 -5.90
CA ILE A 53 17.53 -13.02 -6.22
C ILE A 53 16.68 -13.18 -4.97
N ARG A 54 16.97 -14.19 -4.13
CA ARG A 54 16.31 -14.42 -2.84
C ARG A 54 16.51 -13.24 -1.89
N ALA A 55 17.72 -12.66 -1.86
CA ALA A 55 17.99 -11.45 -1.07
C ALA A 55 17.17 -10.24 -1.57
N ARG A 56 17.09 -10.03 -2.90
CA ARG A 56 16.24 -8.98 -3.48
C ARG A 56 14.76 -9.20 -3.19
N LEU A 57 14.26 -10.43 -3.33
CA LEU A 57 12.88 -10.77 -3.00
C LEU A 57 12.55 -10.46 -1.54
N LYS A 58 13.46 -10.80 -0.61
CA LYS A 58 13.33 -10.43 0.80
C LYS A 58 13.29 -8.91 0.99
N ALA A 59 14.15 -8.17 0.29
CA ALA A 59 14.12 -6.71 0.33
C ALA A 59 12.80 -6.13 -0.21
N CYS A 60 12.26 -6.66 -1.32
CA CYS A 60 10.95 -6.25 -1.84
C CYS A 60 9.83 -6.43 -0.80
N LEU A 61 9.83 -7.58 -0.10
CA LEU A 61 8.86 -7.87 0.96
C LEU A 61 8.95 -6.87 2.12
N LEU A 62 10.17 -6.58 2.58
CA LEU A 62 10.41 -5.62 3.65
C LEU A 62 9.97 -4.19 3.27
N MET A 63 10.16 -3.82 2.01
CA MET A 63 9.71 -2.53 1.47
C MET A 63 8.21 -2.48 1.19
N GLY A 64 7.52 -3.62 1.21
CA GLY A 64 6.12 -3.72 0.80
C GLY A 64 5.88 -3.47 -0.70
N ASP A 65 6.93 -3.59 -1.53
CA ASP A 65 6.82 -3.38 -2.97
C ASP A 65 6.35 -4.65 -3.66
N LEU A 66 5.03 -4.71 -3.89
CA LEU A 66 4.35 -5.86 -4.46
C LEU A 66 4.77 -6.14 -5.91
N ASN A 67 5.12 -5.12 -6.69
CA ASN A 67 5.59 -5.31 -8.07
C ASN A 67 6.99 -5.95 -8.07
N CYS A 68 7.88 -5.41 -7.24
CA CYS A 68 9.21 -5.98 -7.00
C CYS A 68 9.12 -7.44 -6.53
N VAL A 69 8.20 -7.77 -5.61
CA VAL A 69 7.98 -9.15 -5.15
C VAL A 69 7.64 -10.08 -6.31
N VAL A 70 6.73 -9.67 -7.20
CA VAL A 70 6.34 -10.50 -8.34
C VAL A 70 7.50 -10.68 -9.31
N ASP A 71 8.16 -9.59 -9.69
CA ASP A 71 9.28 -9.65 -10.63
C ASP A 71 10.41 -10.56 -10.11
N GLN A 72 10.82 -10.38 -8.84
CA GLN A 72 11.87 -11.20 -8.25
C GLN A 72 11.43 -12.66 -8.07
N TYR A 73 10.16 -12.93 -7.77
CA TYR A 73 9.67 -14.31 -7.66
C TYR A 73 9.67 -15.03 -9.01
N LEU A 74 9.20 -14.39 -10.08
CA LEU A 74 9.21 -14.97 -11.42
C LEU A 74 10.65 -15.28 -11.89
N LEU A 75 11.58 -14.38 -11.59
CA LEU A 75 13.00 -14.57 -11.87
C LEU A 75 13.60 -15.72 -11.04
N LEU A 76 13.26 -15.81 -9.76
CA LEU A 76 13.79 -16.84 -8.86
C LEU A 76 13.34 -18.25 -9.27
N GLU A 77 12.06 -18.40 -9.60
CA GLU A 77 11.48 -19.70 -9.97
C GLU A 77 11.67 -20.02 -11.46
N ASN A 78 12.23 -19.09 -12.24
CA ASN A 78 12.40 -19.20 -13.69
C ASN A 78 11.09 -19.54 -14.43
N ILE A 79 10.01 -18.80 -14.11
CA ILE A 79 8.68 -18.99 -14.70
C ILE A 79 8.22 -17.73 -15.44
N GLY A 80 7.58 -17.91 -16.61
CA GLY A 80 7.13 -16.80 -17.45
C GLY A 80 5.73 -16.26 -17.15
N ARG A 81 5.02 -16.81 -16.15
CA ARG A 81 3.64 -16.42 -15.81
C ARG A 81 3.43 -16.41 -14.31
N VAL A 82 2.74 -15.38 -13.83
CA VAL A 82 2.33 -15.25 -12.42
C VAL A 82 1.40 -16.41 -12.03
N PRO A 83 1.77 -17.23 -11.03
CA PRO A 83 0.91 -18.31 -10.57
C PRO A 83 -0.33 -17.77 -9.86
N GLY A 84 -1.42 -18.54 -9.88
CA GLY A 84 -2.72 -18.09 -9.37
C GLY A 84 -2.71 -17.65 -7.90
N TRP A 85 -1.91 -18.30 -7.05
CA TRP A 85 -1.76 -17.90 -5.65
C TRP A 85 -1.10 -16.53 -5.50
N LEU A 86 -0.15 -16.17 -6.38
CA LEU A 86 0.55 -14.89 -6.32
C LEU A 86 -0.38 -13.78 -6.82
N VAL A 87 -1.23 -14.06 -7.81
CA VAL A 87 -2.32 -13.17 -8.20
C VAL A 87 -3.30 -12.95 -7.05
N ALA A 88 -3.69 -14.01 -6.32
CA ALA A 88 -4.58 -13.90 -5.17
C ALA A 88 -3.94 -13.10 -4.02
N PHE A 89 -2.65 -13.28 -3.77
CA PHE A 89 -1.85 -12.51 -2.83
C PHE A 89 -1.81 -11.02 -3.20
N GLN A 90 -1.51 -10.69 -4.46
CA GLN A 90 -1.54 -9.31 -4.95
C GLN A 90 -2.91 -8.67 -4.77
N ASN A 91 -3.95 -9.39 -5.21
CA ASN A 91 -5.32 -8.89 -5.13
C ASN A 91 -5.80 -8.69 -3.70
N ALA A 92 -5.23 -9.37 -2.70
CA ALA A 92 -5.59 -9.17 -1.30
C ALA A 92 -5.44 -7.70 -0.84
N PHE A 93 -4.53 -6.94 -1.48
CA PHE A 93 -4.27 -5.53 -1.18
C PHE A 93 -5.04 -4.55 -2.09
N ALA A 94 -5.85 -5.06 -3.02
CA ALA A 94 -6.65 -4.22 -3.91
C ALA A 94 -7.69 -3.39 -3.13
N VAL A 95 -7.95 -2.16 -3.58
CA VAL A 95 -8.94 -1.26 -2.96
C VAL A 95 -10.33 -1.91 -2.86
N ALA A 96 -10.71 -2.75 -3.81
CA ALA A 96 -11.98 -3.48 -3.80
C ALA A 96 -12.15 -4.44 -2.60
N ASN A 97 -11.04 -4.87 -1.98
CA ASN A 97 -11.04 -5.72 -0.79
C ASN A 97 -11.00 -4.91 0.53
N ARG A 98 -10.93 -3.58 0.46
CA ARG A 98 -11.01 -2.67 1.61
C ARG A 98 -12.47 -2.41 2.01
N LYS A 99 -13.20 -3.46 2.35
CA LYS A 99 -14.60 -3.38 2.79
C LYS A 99 -14.91 -4.42 3.87
N ALA A 100 -15.92 -4.12 4.68
CA ALA A 100 -16.39 -5.01 5.73
C ALA A 100 -16.81 -6.37 5.17
N GLY A 101 -16.43 -7.44 5.88
CA GLY A 101 -16.77 -8.83 5.54
C GLY A 101 -15.74 -9.59 4.68
N GLU A 102 -14.77 -8.91 4.07
CA GLU A 102 -13.75 -9.57 3.23
C GLU A 102 -12.51 -10.04 4.02
N CYS A 103 -12.37 -9.61 5.27
CA CYS A 103 -11.14 -9.76 6.05
C CYS A 103 -10.63 -11.22 6.12
N GLU A 104 -11.50 -12.20 6.24
CA GLU A 104 -11.11 -13.61 6.34
C GLU A 104 -10.49 -14.13 5.03
N LYS A 105 -11.12 -13.81 3.89
CA LYS A 105 -10.61 -14.15 2.55
C LYS A 105 -9.27 -13.46 2.28
N VAL A 106 -9.20 -12.16 2.59
CA VAL A 106 -7.99 -11.35 2.46
C VAL A 106 -6.85 -11.93 3.31
N ALA A 107 -7.10 -12.19 4.60
CA ALA A 107 -6.10 -12.72 5.51
C ALA A 107 -5.60 -14.09 5.05
N ARG A 108 -6.47 -14.98 4.55
CA ARG A 108 -6.05 -16.26 3.97
C ARG A 108 -5.10 -16.08 2.78
N ASN A 109 -5.46 -15.21 1.84
CA ASN A 109 -4.62 -14.95 0.66
C ASN A 109 -3.25 -14.36 1.05
N ILE A 110 -3.23 -13.44 2.02
CA ILE A 110 -2.00 -12.86 2.58
C ILE A 110 -1.16 -13.95 3.24
N TYR A 111 -1.76 -14.75 4.12
CA TYR A 111 -1.10 -15.84 4.84
C TYR A 111 -0.49 -16.86 3.87
N GLU A 112 -1.26 -17.33 2.89
CA GLU A 112 -0.79 -18.28 1.88
C GLU A 112 0.37 -17.69 1.06
N GLY A 113 0.22 -16.45 0.57
CA GLY A 113 1.27 -15.80 -0.22
C GLY A 113 2.57 -15.62 0.55
N LEU A 114 2.50 -15.11 1.78
CA LEU A 114 3.66 -14.97 2.66
C LEU A 114 4.31 -16.33 2.97
N THR A 115 3.51 -17.37 3.23
CA THR A 115 4.01 -18.72 3.49
C THR A 115 4.76 -19.28 2.27
N ARG A 116 4.20 -19.14 1.06
CA ARG A 116 4.85 -19.55 -0.20
C ARG A 116 6.12 -18.77 -0.51
N LEU A 117 6.20 -17.53 -0.03
CA LEU A 117 7.40 -16.69 -0.07
C LEU A 117 8.41 -17.00 1.06
N GLY A 118 8.23 -18.13 1.76
CA GLY A 118 9.15 -18.60 2.80
C GLY A 118 9.08 -17.82 4.11
N GLN A 119 8.01 -17.03 4.31
CA GLN A 119 7.78 -16.31 5.56
C GLN A 119 7.02 -17.18 6.57
N LYS A 120 6.96 -16.73 7.82
CA LYS A 120 6.23 -17.39 8.91
C LYS A 120 5.09 -16.50 9.43
N PRO A 121 4.04 -16.26 8.63
CA PRO A 121 2.90 -15.47 9.06
C PRO A 121 2.10 -16.20 10.14
N GLN A 122 1.36 -15.42 10.93
CA GLN A 122 0.39 -15.92 11.91
C GLN A 122 -0.92 -15.18 11.71
N PHE A 123 -2.06 -15.83 11.97
CA PHE A 123 -3.33 -15.12 11.99
C PHE A 123 -3.46 -14.31 13.28
N LEU A 124 -3.94 -13.08 13.16
CA LEU A 124 -4.31 -12.24 14.28
C LEU A 124 -5.83 -12.03 14.24
N ARG A 125 -6.52 -12.65 15.19
CA ARG A 125 -7.96 -12.48 15.35
C ARG A 125 -8.21 -11.30 16.27
N ILE A 126 -9.08 -10.40 15.83
CA ILE A 126 -9.52 -9.22 16.56
C ILE A 126 -11.02 -9.31 16.76
N ARG A 127 -11.46 -9.10 17.99
CA ARG A 127 -12.85 -9.15 18.42
C ARG A 127 -13.24 -7.88 19.16
N VAL A 128 -14.45 -7.40 18.92
CA VAL A 128 -15.06 -6.32 19.70
C VAL A 128 -16.00 -6.93 20.72
N ASP A 129 -15.74 -6.68 21.99
CA ASP A 129 -16.60 -7.05 23.10
C ASP A 129 -17.37 -5.83 23.63
N GLY A 130 -18.62 -6.03 24.07
CA GLY A 130 -19.58 -4.95 24.38
C GLY A 130 -20.80 -4.87 23.46
N ASP A 131 -21.70 -3.91 23.70
CA ASP A 131 -23.03 -3.86 23.09
C ASP A 131 -23.02 -3.52 21.59
N VAL A 132 -22.05 -2.71 21.15
CA VAL A 132 -21.92 -2.27 19.75
C VAL A 132 -20.73 -2.96 19.10
N LYS A 133 -21.00 -3.83 18.13
CA LYS A 133 -19.99 -4.66 17.46
C LYS A 133 -19.36 -4.02 16.22
N LEU A 134 -19.31 -2.69 16.15
CA LEU A 134 -18.67 -2.00 15.03
C LEU A 134 -17.16 -1.88 15.27
N LEU A 135 -16.37 -2.25 14.26
CA LEU A 135 -14.93 -2.04 14.23
C LEU A 135 -14.56 -1.27 12.98
N SER A 136 -13.91 -0.13 13.17
CA SER A 136 -13.41 0.71 12.08
C SER A 136 -11.90 0.93 12.18
N PHE A 137 -11.30 1.41 11.09
CA PHE A 137 -9.87 1.70 10.98
C PHE A 137 -9.64 3.08 10.38
N ASP A 138 -8.76 3.83 11.03
CA ASP A 138 -8.33 5.16 10.60
C ASP A 138 -7.16 5.04 9.59
N GLU A 139 -7.42 5.42 8.34
CA GLU A 139 -6.40 5.64 7.33
C GLU A 139 -5.76 7.01 7.54
N MET A 140 -4.48 7.00 7.89
CA MET A 140 -3.68 8.19 8.15
C MET A 140 -2.73 8.46 6.98
N SER A 141 -2.57 9.72 6.59
CA SER A 141 -1.54 10.18 5.67
C SER A 141 -0.83 11.39 6.26
N LYS A 142 0.50 11.31 6.38
CA LYS A 142 1.35 12.37 6.98
C LYS A 142 0.83 12.84 8.36
N GLY A 143 0.37 11.88 9.18
CA GLY A 143 -0.16 12.15 10.52
C GLY A 143 -1.60 12.69 10.57
N VAL A 144 -2.25 12.88 9.42
CA VAL A 144 -3.63 13.38 9.33
C VAL A 144 -4.59 12.25 8.99
N LEU A 145 -5.73 12.20 9.66
CA LEU A 145 -6.82 11.28 9.31
C LEU A 145 -7.36 11.65 7.92
N VAL A 146 -7.22 10.74 6.97
CA VAL A 146 -7.74 10.89 5.60
C VAL A 146 -9.11 10.26 5.48
N LYS A 147 -9.30 9.09 6.08
CA LYS A 147 -10.53 8.32 5.94
C LYS A 147 -10.71 7.35 7.10
N ASN A 148 -11.95 7.16 7.54
CA ASN A 148 -12.32 6.07 8.43
C ASN A 148 -13.00 4.97 7.60
N HIS A 149 -12.58 3.72 7.80
CA HIS A 149 -13.11 2.56 7.09
C HIS A 149 -13.79 1.61 8.05
N GLN A 150 -14.97 1.11 7.69
CA GLN A 150 -15.58 0.01 8.44
C GLN A 150 -14.86 -1.31 8.13
N LEU A 151 -14.17 -1.87 9.12
CA LEU A 151 -13.51 -3.19 9.02
C LEU A 151 -14.49 -4.34 9.22
N ALA A 152 -15.37 -4.22 10.21
CA ALA A 152 -16.31 -5.26 10.58
C ALA A 152 -17.59 -4.69 11.17
N THR A 153 -18.73 -5.27 10.79
CA THR A 153 -20.06 -4.97 11.33
C THR A 153 -20.52 -5.97 12.39
N THR A 154 -19.79 -7.09 12.53
CA THR A 154 -20.06 -8.19 13.47
C THR A 154 -19.06 -8.23 14.63
N GLY A 155 -18.16 -7.25 14.69
CA GLY A 155 -17.11 -7.14 15.70
C GLY A 155 -16.02 -8.17 15.53
N ARG A 156 -15.91 -8.83 14.36
CA ARG A 156 -14.87 -9.82 14.06
C ARG A 156 -14.02 -9.35 12.90
N HIS A 157 -12.71 -9.31 13.10
CA HIS A 157 -11.74 -8.99 12.07
C HIS A 157 -10.56 -9.97 12.14
N LEU A 158 -10.02 -10.31 10.98
CA LEU A 158 -8.86 -11.18 10.86
C LEU A 158 -7.79 -10.46 10.04
N ALA A 159 -6.60 -10.37 10.60
CA ALA A 159 -5.41 -9.83 9.96
C ALA A 159 -4.28 -10.87 10.00
N VAL A 160 -3.15 -10.55 9.37
CA VAL A 160 -1.95 -11.40 9.40
C VAL A 160 -0.83 -10.69 10.14
N LYS A 161 -0.26 -11.34 11.16
CA LYS A 161 0.95 -10.89 11.83
C LYS A 161 2.17 -11.51 11.13
N LEU A 162 3.15 -10.68 10.77
CA LEU A 162 4.45 -11.12 10.27
C LEU A 162 5.55 -10.37 11.01
N GLY A 163 6.36 -11.08 11.80
CA GLY A 163 7.33 -10.43 12.69
C GLY A 163 6.62 -9.41 13.58
N ASP A 164 7.09 -8.17 13.57
CA ASP A 164 6.52 -7.07 14.35
C ASP A 164 5.55 -6.18 13.55
N ASN A 165 4.96 -6.70 12.47
CA ASN A 165 4.00 -5.98 11.65
C ASN A 165 2.66 -6.73 11.55
N ILE A 166 1.57 -5.97 11.46
CA ILE A 166 0.22 -6.43 11.16
C ILE A 166 -0.15 -6.00 9.75
N ILE A 167 -0.54 -6.98 8.94
CA ILE A 167 -0.79 -6.90 7.50
C ILE A 167 -2.26 -7.22 7.24
N ASP A 168 -2.95 -6.30 6.55
CA ASP A 168 -4.29 -6.49 6.02
C ASP A 168 -4.46 -5.68 4.69
N ALA A 169 -5.69 -5.61 4.17
CA ALA A 169 -5.98 -4.86 2.94
C ALA A 169 -5.75 -3.33 3.06
N TYR A 170 -5.74 -2.78 4.27
CA TYR A 170 -5.61 -1.35 4.56
C TYR A 170 -4.17 -0.94 4.86
N THR A 171 -3.38 -1.82 5.48
CA THR A 171 -1.97 -1.55 5.80
C THR A 171 -1.02 -1.85 4.64
N GLY A 172 -1.46 -2.67 3.67
CA GLY A 172 -0.61 -3.10 2.57
C GLY A 172 0.45 -4.10 3.02
N LEU A 173 1.31 -4.54 2.10
CA LEU A 173 2.29 -5.60 2.36
C LEU A 173 3.32 -5.24 3.44
N ALA A 174 3.73 -3.97 3.53
CA ALA A 174 4.64 -3.50 4.58
C ALA A 174 4.04 -3.67 5.99
N GLY A 175 2.70 -3.64 6.10
CA GLY A 175 1.99 -3.70 7.37
C GLY A 175 2.20 -2.46 8.24
N LEU A 176 1.75 -2.57 9.50
CA LEU A 176 1.99 -1.57 10.55
C LEU A 176 2.48 -2.22 11.84
N PRO A 177 3.29 -1.53 12.65
CA PRO A 177 3.61 -1.99 14.01
C PRO A 177 2.34 -2.21 14.85
N PRO A 178 2.28 -3.23 15.73
CA PRO A 178 1.10 -3.54 16.54
C PRO A 178 0.51 -2.35 17.29
N THR A 179 1.35 -1.56 17.95
CA THR A 179 0.90 -0.38 18.69
C THR A 179 0.21 0.63 17.78
N GLU A 180 0.79 0.89 16.61
CA GLU A 180 0.22 1.81 15.63
C GLU A 180 -1.09 1.27 15.04
N TYR A 181 -1.11 -0.02 14.69
CA TYR A 181 -2.30 -0.69 14.18
C TYR A 181 -3.46 -0.60 15.17
N MET A 182 -3.24 -0.96 16.43
CA MET A 182 -4.26 -0.92 17.48
C MET A 182 -4.73 0.52 17.74
N ASN A 183 -3.83 1.51 17.68
CA ASN A 183 -4.17 2.92 17.82
C ASN A 183 -4.99 3.48 16.65
N ARG A 184 -5.04 2.79 15.50
CA ARG A 184 -5.88 3.16 14.36
C ARG A 184 -7.26 2.47 14.40
N LEU A 185 -7.46 1.49 15.28
CA LEU A 185 -8.76 0.87 15.46
C LEU A 185 -9.72 1.80 16.22
N ARG A 186 -10.97 1.80 15.79
CA ARG A 186 -12.06 2.57 16.41
C ARG A 186 -13.24 1.66 16.69
N ILE A 187 -13.80 1.83 17.88
CA ILE A 187 -14.95 1.08 18.40
C ILE A 187 -15.86 2.05 19.15
N SER A 188 -17.04 1.59 19.56
CA SER A 188 -17.89 2.32 20.50
C SER A 188 -17.18 2.52 21.84
N SER A 189 -17.49 3.61 22.54
CA SER A 189 -16.99 3.89 23.90
C SER A 189 -17.46 2.87 24.94
N THR A 190 -18.54 2.13 24.64
CA THR A 190 -19.10 1.06 25.48
C THR A 190 -18.53 -0.33 25.13
N SER A 191 -17.43 -0.37 24.38
CA SER A 191 -16.87 -1.62 23.88
C SER A 191 -15.37 -1.69 24.14
N GLN A 192 -14.80 -2.86 23.93
CA GLN A 192 -13.37 -3.13 24.08
C GLN A 192 -12.86 -4.01 22.95
N ILE A 193 -11.58 -3.83 22.61
CA ILE A 193 -10.89 -4.66 21.62
C ILE A 193 -10.19 -5.80 22.34
N LEU A 194 -10.48 -7.03 21.92
CA LEU A 194 -9.78 -8.25 22.31
C LEU A 194 -9.02 -8.76 21.09
N TYR A 195 -7.81 -9.24 21.26
CA TYR A 195 -7.05 -9.83 20.15
C TYR A 195 -6.21 -11.02 20.60
N GLU A 196 -6.02 -11.97 19.69
CA GLU A 196 -5.26 -13.19 19.92
C GLU A 196 -4.56 -13.66 18.63
N VAL A 197 -3.38 -14.24 18.77
CA VAL A 197 -2.72 -14.95 17.68
C VAL A 197 -3.29 -16.37 17.61
N VAL A 198 -3.73 -16.78 16.42
CA VAL A 198 -4.42 -18.06 16.21
C VAL A 198 -3.75 -18.88 15.10
N GLN A 199 -3.89 -20.21 15.17
CA GLN A 199 -3.27 -21.13 14.20
C GLN A 199 -4.03 -21.19 12.87
N GLY A 200 -5.29 -20.76 12.84
CA GLY A 200 -6.13 -20.76 11.65
C GLY A 200 -7.20 -19.66 11.73
N PRO A 201 -7.86 -19.34 10.59
CA PRO A 201 -8.88 -18.30 10.52
C PRO A 201 -10.04 -18.53 11.51
#